data_AF-A0A0F9B4E4-F1
#
_entry.id   AF-A0A0F9B4E4-F1
#
_cell.length_a   1.000
_cell.length_b   1.000
_cell.length_c   1.000
_cell.angle_alpha   90.00
_cell.angle_beta   90.00
_cell.angle_gamma   90.00
#
_symmetry.space_group_name_H-M   'P 1'
#
loop_
_entity.id
_entity.type
_entity.pdbx_description
1 polymer ?
#
loop_
_entity_poly.entity_id
_entity_poly.type
_entity_poly.pdbx_seq_one_letter_code
_entity_poly.pdbx_strand_id
1 'polypeptide(L)'
;MGVHEWLLQRGHKYKVVPELHQWLAVYKYASDVAAEEFCVSRSLETCVAKRAIAPTGTIGIMACTSTGIEPLFATAYKRRYLTTGNSWHFQLVVDGTAKHLIEKYDIHSDKIETALDLAAEPERRIKFQADIQEYVDMGISSTINLPPWGSELNNEDKVKEFATIIARHAHRLRGLTMYPDGARNGQPLTPVPYNLATQHEGEEFEEKFMDVCEYSGKSGSCSS
;
A
#
# COMPACT_ATOMS: atom_id res chain seq x y z
N MET A 1 2.47 8.94 6.27
CA MET A 1 2.23 7.60 6.85
C MET A 1 0.92 7.65 7.58
N GLY A 2 0.27 6.52 7.71
CA GLY A 2 -0.92 6.35 8.52
C GLY A 2 -2.21 6.94 7.96
N VAL A 3 -2.21 7.26 6.67
CA VAL A 3 -3.37 7.88 6.01
C VAL A 3 -4.50 6.86 5.84
N HIS A 4 -4.16 5.59 5.61
CA HIS A 4 -5.16 4.58 5.34
C HIS A 4 -5.97 4.21 6.59
N GLU A 5 -5.32 3.92 7.71
CA GLU A 5 -5.99 3.67 8.97
C GLU A 5 -6.74 4.90 9.48
N TRP A 6 -6.26 6.12 9.20
CA TRP A 6 -6.98 7.35 9.54
C TRP A 6 -8.34 7.44 8.82
N LEU A 7 -8.41 7.00 7.56
CA LEU A 7 -9.65 6.91 6.79
C LEU A 7 -10.56 5.82 7.34
N LEU A 8 -10.02 4.62 7.58
CA LEU A 8 -10.78 3.48 8.09
C LEU A 8 -11.41 3.77 9.46
N GLN A 9 -10.67 4.41 10.37
CA GLN A 9 -11.17 4.84 11.68
C GLN A 9 -12.37 5.82 11.60
N ARG A 10 -12.54 6.49 10.46
CA ARG A 10 -13.66 7.41 10.18
C ARG A 10 -14.74 6.81 9.29
N GLY A 11 -14.65 5.51 9.00
CA GLY A 11 -15.60 4.82 8.11
C GLY A 11 -15.52 5.30 6.65
N HIS A 12 -14.39 5.87 6.23
CA HIS A 12 -14.18 6.32 4.87
C HIS A 12 -13.49 5.25 4.03
N LYS A 13 -13.95 5.11 2.79
CA LYS A 13 -13.24 4.37 1.74
C LYS A 13 -11.94 5.07 1.36
N TYR A 14 -11.10 4.38 0.59
CA TYR A 14 -9.83 4.91 0.07
C TYR A 14 -10.00 6.12 -0.89
N LYS A 15 -10.25 7.31 -0.33
CA LYS A 15 -10.49 8.57 -1.07
C LYS A 15 -10.03 9.76 -0.22
N VAL A 16 -9.52 10.81 -0.88
CA VAL A 16 -9.27 12.09 -0.19
C VAL A 16 -10.60 12.78 0.09
N VAL A 17 -11.02 12.73 1.35
CA VAL A 17 -12.26 13.34 1.84
C VAL A 17 -12.07 14.83 2.16
N PRO A 18 -13.13 15.64 2.27
CA PRO A 18 -13.01 17.07 2.58
C PRO A 18 -12.19 17.36 3.85
N GLU A 19 -12.34 16.56 4.91
CA GLU A 19 -11.52 16.69 6.12
C GLU A 19 -10.04 16.42 5.83
N LEU A 20 -9.71 15.41 5.00
CA LEU A 20 -8.33 15.12 4.64
C LEU A 20 -7.72 16.25 3.79
N HIS A 21 -8.50 16.87 2.89
CA HIS A 21 -8.06 18.07 2.18
C HIS A 21 -7.69 19.22 3.15
N GLN A 22 -8.45 19.41 4.23
CA GLN A 22 -8.13 20.42 5.25
C GLN A 22 -6.81 20.10 5.95
N TRP A 23 -6.61 18.84 6.38
CA TRP A 23 -5.35 18.42 6.99
C TRP A 23 -4.16 18.53 6.05
N LEU A 24 -4.33 18.20 4.77
CA LEU A 24 -3.29 18.36 3.75
C LEU A 24 -2.96 19.83 3.47
N ALA A 25 -3.96 20.72 3.53
CA ALA A 25 -3.74 22.16 3.41
C ALA A 25 -2.92 22.70 4.59
N VAL A 26 -3.23 22.26 5.83
CA VAL A 26 -2.44 22.59 7.02
C VAL A 26 -1.03 22.03 6.91
N TYR A 27 -0.86 20.78 6.49
CA TYR A 27 0.44 20.15 6.25
C TYR A 27 1.29 20.97 5.27
N LYS A 28 0.71 21.38 4.14
CA LYS A 28 1.38 22.24 3.16
C LYS A 28 1.79 23.57 3.78
N TYR A 29 0.83 24.29 4.38
CA TYR A 29 1.03 25.62 4.94
C TYR A 29 2.10 25.62 6.04
N ALA A 30 1.97 24.75 7.04
CA ALA A 30 2.90 24.68 8.16
C ALA A 30 4.32 24.33 7.69
N SER A 31 4.46 23.43 6.72
CA SER A 31 5.77 23.08 6.15
C SER A 31 6.39 24.24 5.36
N ASP A 32 5.57 25.03 4.65
CA ASP A 32 6.05 26.23 3.92
C ASP A 32 6.56 27.29 4.88
N VAL A 33 5.75 27.66 5.88
CA VAL A 33 6.09 28.67 6.88
C VAL A 33 7.33 28.27 7.66
N ALA A 34 7.38 27.04 8.18
CA ALA A 34 8.51 26.57 8.98
C ALA A 34 9.83 26.58 8.18
N ALA A 35 9.80 26.17 6.91
CA ALA A 35 10.99 26.18 6.06
C ALA A 35 11.45 27.62 5.76
N GLU A 36 10.52 28.52 5.45
CA GLU A 36 10.82 29.91 5.12
C GLU A 36 11.36 30.67 6.33
N GLU A 37 10.69 30.56 7.49
CA GLU A 37 11.15 31.19 8.73
C GLU A 37 12.55 30.68 9.13
N PHE A 38 12.79 29.37 8.99
CA PHE A 38 14.10 28.79 9.28
C PHE A 38 15.19 29.33 8.36
N CYS A 39 14.95 29.36 7.04
CA CYS A 39 15.91 29.92 6.08
C CYS A 39 16.19 31.41 6.35
N VAL A 40 15.15 32.21 6.57
CA VAL A 40 15.28 33.65 6.87
C VAL A 40 16.09 33.87 8.15
N SER A 41 15.81 33.11 9.23
CA SER A 41 16.55 33.23 10.49
C SER A 41 18.04 32.89 10.37
N ARG A 42 18.43 32.16 9.32
CA ARG A 42 19.80 31.72 9.05
C ARG A 42 20.45 32.44 7.86
N SER A 43 19.78 33.44 7.29
CA SER A 43 20.23 34.13 6.07
C SER A 43 20.54 33.15 4.92
N LEU A 44 19.74 32.09 4.79
CA LEU A 44 19.83 31.10 3.72
C LEU A 44 18.80 31.38 2.64
N GLU A 45 19.07 30.92 1.42
CA GLU A 45 18.06 30.89 0.36
C GLU A 45 16.91 29.93 0.71
N THR A 46 15.71 30.25 0.26
CA THR A 46 14.52 29.43 0.51
C THR A 46 14.58 28.13 -0.26
N CYS A 47 14.18 27.03 0.38
CA CYS A 47 14.06 25.73 -0.28
C CYS A 47 13.07 25.79 -1.45
N VAL A 48 13.50 25.33 -2.63
CA VAL A 48 12.65 25.26 -3.84
C VAL A 48 11.50 24.26 -3.67
N ALA A 49 11.73 23.17 -2.97
CA ALA A 49 10.72 22.17 -2.63
C ALA A 49 10.95 21.67 -1.19
N LYS A 50 9.87 21.34 -0.48
CA LYS A 50 9.86 21.12 0.97
C LYS A 50 9.20 19.80 1.39
N ARG A 51 8.43 19.16 0.52
CA ARG A 51 7.56 18.02 0.85
C ARG A 51 7.67 16.91 -0.17
N ALA A 52 8.09 15.73 0.28
CA ALA A 52 8.07 14.49 -0.48
C ALA A 52 7.36 13.40 0.33
N ILE A 53 6.77 12.42 -0.35
CA ILE A 53 6.25 11.22 0.30
C ILE A 53 7.09 10.04 -0.15
N ALA A 54 7.98 9.61 0.74
CA ALA A 54 8.86 8.46 0.55
C ALA A 54 8.15 7.13 0.88
N PRO A 55 8.66 5.98 0.39
CA PRO A 55 8.22 4.69 0.88
C PRO A 55 8.74 4.52 2.32
N THR A 56 7.86 4.13 3.23
CA THR A 56 8.18 4.07 4.66
C THR A 56 8.03 2.67 5.22
N GLY A 57 8.45 1.64 4.46
CA GLY A 57 8.28 0.22 4.82
C GLY A 57 8.74 -0.12 6.23
N THR A 58 10.05 -0.02 6.51
CA THR A 58 10.62 -0.43 7.81
C THR A 58 10.07 0.38 8.98
N ILE A 59 10.02 1.70 8.84
CA ILE A 59 9.51 2.57 9.92
C ILE A 59 7.99 2.46 10.11
N GLY A 60 7.25 2.11 9.05
CA GLY A 60 5.81 1.84 9.09
C GLY A 60 5.51 0.54 9.83
N ILE A 61 6.29 -0.52 9.58
CA ILE A 61 6.23 -1.77 10.34
C ILE A 61 6.51 -1.52 11.82
N MET A 62 7.57 -0.76 12.14
CA MET A 62 7.91 -0.43 13.54
C MET A 62 6.79 0.34 14.25
N ALA A 63 6.10 1.24 13.55
CA ALA A 63 5.04 2.06 14.11
C ALA A 63 3.63 1.44 13.96
N CYS A 64 3.52 0.23 13.40
CA CYS A 64 2.26 -0.44 13.09
C CYS A 64 1.26 0.48 12.35
N THR A 65 1.72 1.09 11.26
CA THR A 65 0.99 2.11 10.49
C THR A 65 1.12 1.88 8.98
N SER A 66 0.16 2.37 8.19
CA SER A 66 0.27 2.30 6.73
C SER A 66 1.44 3.14 6.19
N THR A 67 2.07 2.64 5.13
CA THR A 67 3.30 3.20 4.56
C THR A 67 3.00 4.40 3.66
N GLY A 68 3.63 5.55 3.90
CA GLY A 68 3.44 6.74 3.05
C GLY A 68 1.96 7.13 2.88
N ILE A 69 1.46 6.94 1.66
CA ILE A 69 0.04 7.05 1.25
C ILE A 69 -0.46 5.76 0.59
N GLU A 70 0.12 4.62 0.95
CA GLU A 70 -0.30 3.30 0.48
C GLU A 70 -1.38 2.72 1.40
N PRO A 71 -2.33 1.96 0.85
CA PRO A 71 -3.19 1.10 1.64
C PRO A 71 -2.37 -0.05 2.23
N LEU A 72 -2.95 -0.75 3.20
CA LEU A 72 -2.36 -1.99 3.71
C LEU A 72 -2.29 -3.01 2.58
N PHE A 73 -1.17 -3.71 2.45
CA PHE A 73 -0.98 -4.70 1.39
C PHE A 73 -2.04 -5.81 1.48
N ALA A 74 -2.19 -6.39 2.67
CA ALA A 74 -3.20 -7.36 3.04
C ALA A 74 -3.42 -7.30 4.56
N THR A 75 -4.57 -7.72 5.08
CA THR A 75 -4.80 -7.82 6.53
C THR A 75 -3.94 -8.91 7.18
N ALA A 76 -3.62 -9.94 6.40
CA ALA A 76 -2.70 -11.00 6.77
C ALA A 76 -1.99 -11.55 5.53
N TYR A 77 -0.74 -11.97 5.67
CA TYR A 77 0.09 -12.44 4.56
C TYR A 77 1.10 -13.52 4.99
N LYS A 78 1.41 -14.44 4.07
CA LYS A 78 2.60 -15.30 4.13
C LYS A 78 3.80 -14.44 3.77
N ARG A 79 4.76 -14.32 4.69
CA ARG A 79 6.05 -13.68 4.47
C ARG A 79 7.12 -14.73 4.26
N ARG A 80 7.68 -14.77 3.05
CA ARG A 80 8.75 -15.68 2.63
C ARG A 80 10.12 -14.99 2.73
N TYR A 81 11.11 -15.69 3.27
CA TYR A 81 12.48 -15.20 3.40
C TYR A 81 13.50 -16.33 3.28
N LEU A 82 14.73 -15.98 2.91
CA LEU A 82 15.84 -16.91 2.80
C LEU A 82 16.62 -16.90 4.12
N THR A 83 16.86 -18.07 4.68
CA THR A 83 17.65 -18.23 5.91
C THR A 83 19.10 -18.63 5.60
N THR A 84 19.95 -18.57 6.62
CA THR A 84 21.36 -18.98 6.52
C THR A 84 21.45 -20.46 6.13
N GLY A 85 21.96 -20.74 4.93
CA GLY A 85 21.98 -22.10 4.36
C GLY A 85 21.18 -22.25 3.06
N ASN A 86 20.59 -21.16 2.55
CA ASN A 86 19.85 -21.14 1.28
C ASN A 86 18.54 -21.97 1.31
N SER A 87 18.00 -22.22 2.51
CA SER A 87 16.65 -22.76 2.69
C SER A 87 15.63 -21.64 2.71
N TRP A 88 14.50 -21.88 2.06
CA TRP A 88 13.37 -20.95 2.08
C TRP A 88 12.50 -21.22 3.29
N HIS A 89 12.17 -20.16 4.02
CA HIS A 89 11.28 -20.21 5.17
C HIS A 89 10.12 -19.25 4.95
N PHE A 90 9.02 -19.50 5.65
CA PHE A 90 7.92 -18.56 5.69
C PHE A 90 7.25 -18.51 7.06
N GLN A 91 6.59 -17.37 7.30
CA GLN A 91 5.74 -17.13 8.46
C GLN A 91 4.39 -16.60 7.98
N LEU A 92 3.33 -16.99 8.67
CA LEU A 92 2.03 -16.36 8.52
C LEU A 92 1.97 -15.16 9.48
N VAL A 93 1.75 -13.97 8.92
CA VAL A 93 1.84 -12.71 9.65
C VAL A 93 0.50 -12.00 9.55
N VAL A 94 -0.04 -11.59 10.70
CA VAL A 94 -1.12 -10.62 10.76
C VAL A 94 -0.51 -9.22 10.73
N ASP A 95 -1.01 -8.34 9.84
CA ASP A 95 -0.49 -6.98 9.76
C ASP A 95 -0.79 -6.23 11.07
N GLY A 96 0.23 -5.59 11.65
CA GLY A 96 0.10 -4.91 12.95
C GLY A 96 -0.93 -3.77 12.94
N THR A 97 -1.06 -3.07 11.80
CA THR A 97 -2.07 -2.02 11.63
C THR A 97 -3.46 -2.62 11.53
N ALA A 98 -3.62 -3.71 10.77
CA ALA A 98 -4.89 -4.43 10.67
C ALA A 98 -5.34 -4.98 12.04
N LYS A 99 -4.42 -5.62 12.78
CA LYS A 99 -4.65 -6.08 14.15
C LYS A 99 -5.10 -4.93 15.06
N HIS A 100 -4.41 -3.79 15.00
CA HIS A 100 -4.79 -2.60 15.76
C HIS A 100 -6.18 -2.06 15.42
N LEU A 101 -6.54 -2.02 14.13
CA LEU A 101 -7.85 -1.58 13.66
C LEU A 101 -8.97 -2.49 14.15
N ILE A 102 -8.75 -3.80 14.13
CA ILE A 102 -9.71 -4.79 14.60
C ILE A 102 -9.87 -4.71 16.12
N GLU A 103 -8.78 -4.77 16.88
CA GLU A 103 -8.81 -4.86 18.34
C GLU A 103 -9.27 -3.56 19.02
N LYS A 104 -8.86 -2.40 18.50
CA LYS A 104 -9.13 -1.11 19.15
C LYS A 104 -10.33 -0.37 18.59
N TYR A 105 -10.60 -0.51 17.30
CA TYR A 105 -11.65 0.26 16.61
C TYR A 105 -12.82 -0.61 16.14
N ASP A 106 -12.83 -1.91 16.45
CA ASP A 106 -13.89 -2.87 16.09
C ASP A 106 -14.18 -2.89 14.58
N ILE A 107 -13.14 -2.64 13.77
CA ILE A 107 -13.23 -2.69 12.31
C ILE A 107 -12.96 -4.12 11.88
N HIS A 108 -13.99 -4.84 11.47
CA HIS A 108 -13.84 -6.20 10.95
C HIS A 108 -12.87 -6.26 9.76
N SER A 109 -12.15 -7.37 9.64
CA SER A 109 -11.10 -7.57 8.62
C SER A 109 -11.61 -7.48 7.18
N ASP A 110 -12.86 -7.84 6.93
CA ASP A 110 -13.53 -7.75 5.62
C ASP A 110 -13.84 -6.31 5.19
N LYS A 111 -13.87 -5.36 6.14
CA LYS A 111 -14.08 -3.93 5.86
C LYS A 111 -12.79 -3.15 5.61
N ILE A 112 -11.63 -3.79 5.81
CA ILE A 112 -10.32 -3.17 5.59
C ILE A 112 -9.98 -3.32 4.10
N GLU A 113 -10.16 -2.26 3.32
CA GLU A 113 -9.80 -2.26 1.89
C GLU A 113 -8.28 -2.36 1.71
N THR A 114 -7.79 -3.47 1.18
CA THR A 114 -6.36 -3.70 0.98
C THR A 114 -5.89 -3.22 -0.39
N ALA A 115 -4.57 -3.22 -0.61
CA ALA A 115 -3.98 -2.94 -1.92
C ALA A 115 -4.49 -3.89 -3.01
N LEU A 116 -4.81 -5.13 -2.64
CA LEU A 116 -5.34 -6.15 -3.53
C LEU A 116 -6.79 -5.91 -3.89
N ASP A 117 -7.62 -5.51 -2.93
CA ASP A 117 -9.01 -5.11 -3.18
C ASP A 117 -9.07 -3.90 -4.12
N LEU A 118 -8.18 -2.93 -3.88
CA LEU A 118 -8.04 -1.72 -4.67
C LEU A 118 -7.45 -1.97 -6.08
N ALA A 119 -6.86 -3.14 -6.34
CA ALA A 119 -6.32 -3.46 -7.66
C ALA A 119 -7.42 -3.56 -8.72
N ALA A 120 -8.65 -3.94 -8.33
CA ALA A 120 -9.80 -3.95 -9.22
C ALA A 120 -10.29 -2.54 -9.61
N GLU A 121 -9.91 -1.50 -8.87
CA GLU A 121 -10.33 -0.10 -9.07
C GLU A 121 -9.11 0.84 -9.16
N PRO A 122 -8.23 0.70 -10.18
CA PRO A 122 -6.97 1.44 -10.22
C PRO A 122 -7.15 2.96 -10.33
N GLU A 123 -8.24 3.44 -10.95
CA GLU A 123 -8.55 4.88 -11.01
C GLU A 123 -8.67 5.48 -9.60
N ARG A 124 -9.20 4.73 -8.62
CA ARG A 124 -9.33 5.21 -7.24
C ARG A 124 -7.97 5.47 -6.60
N ARG A 125 -6.99 4.59 -6.84
CA ARG A 125 -5.59 4.77 -6.40
C ARG A 125 -4.92 5.94 -7.11
N ILE A 126 -5.06 6.04 -8.44
CA ILE A 126 -4.49 7.14 -9.24
C ILE A 126 -5.06 8.48 -8.79
N LYS A 127 -6.38 8.57 -8.62
CA LYS A 127 -7.05 9.78 -8.15
C LYS A 127 -6.59 10.16 -6.74
N PHE A 128 -6.49 9.19 -5.84
CA PHE A 128 -6.01 9.44 -4.47
C PHE A 128 -4.61 10.06 -4.47
N GLN A 129 -3.69 9.50 -5.25
CA GLN A 129 -2.34 10.06 -5.39
C GLN A 129 -2.37 11.45 -6.03
N ALA A 130 -3.20 11.66 -7.06
CA ALA A 130 -3.34 12.95 -7.73
C ALA A 130 -3.88 14.05 -6.79
N ASP A 131 -4.85 13.71 -5.94
CA ASP A 131 -5.43 14.62 -4.96
C ASP A 131 -4.39 15.01 -3.88
N ILE A 132 -3.54 14.07 -3.45
CA ILE A 132 -2.46 14.38 -2.48
C ILE A 132 -1.32 15.16 -3.13
N GLN A 133 -1.00 14.89 -4.41
CA GLN A 133 0.10 15.54 -5.12
C GLN A 133 -0.05 17.07 -5.20
N GLU A 134 -1.27 17.61 -5.12
CA GLU A 134 -1.52 19.07 -5.04
C GLU A 134 -0.90 19.73 -3.79
N TYR A 135 -0.64 18.95 -2.74
CA TYR A 135 -0.07 19.42 -1.48
C TYR A 135 1.42 19.05 -1.32
N VAL A 136 1.98 18.32 -2.28
CA VAL A 136 3.35 17.77 -2.26
C VAL A 136 4.13 18.35 -3.43
N ASP A 137 5.21 19.06 -3.14
CA ASP A 137 6.00 19.80 -4.13
C ASP A 137 7.25 19.06 -4.60
N MET A 138 7.43 17.80 -4.17
CA MET A 138 8.33 16.80 -4.76
C MET A 138 7.50 15.61 -5.26
N GLY A 139 8.11 14.43 -5.36
CA GLY A 139 7.43 13.20 -5.77
C GLY A 139 6.69 12.50 -4.62
N ILE A 140 5.72 11.66 -5.01
CA ILE A 140 5.07 10.68 -4.16
C ILE A 140 5.48 9.29 -4.63
N SER A 141 6.07 8.51 -3.74
CA SER A 141 6.37 7.09 -3.96
C SER A 141 5.20 6.27 -3.40
N SER A 142 4.36 5.76 -4.30
CA SER A 142 3.27 4.85 -3.98
C SER A 142 3.10 3.88 -5.15
N THR A 143 3.01 2.59 -4.83
CA THR A 143 2.80 1.56 -5.84
C THR A 143 1.31 1.29 -6.03
N ILE A 144 0.83 1.37 -7.27
CA ILE A 144 -0.53 1.01 -7.67
C ILE A 144 -0.54 -0.46 -8.12
N ASN A 145 -1.10 -1.33 -7.29
CA ASN A 145 -1.29 -2.74 -7.64
C ASN A 145 -2.32 -2.87 -8.76
N LEU A 146 -2.05 -3.77 -9.70
CA LEU A 146 -2.97 -4.15 -10.76
C LEU A 146 -3.22 -5.66 -10.70
N PRO A 147 -4.38 -6.13 -11.22
CA PRO A 147 -4.63 -7.56 -11.35
C PRO A 147 -3.58 -8.23 -12.26
N PRO A 148 -3.44 -9.56 -12.22
CA PRO A 148 -2.50 -10.27 -13.09
C PRO A 148 -2.74 -9.96 -14.56
N TRP A 149 -1.66 -9.82 -15.33
CA TRP A 149 -1.77 -9.64 -16.78
C TRP A 149 -2.40 -10.88 -17.43
N GLY A 150 -3.34 -10.67 -18.35
CA GLY A 150 -4.18 -11.72 -18.94
C GLY A 150 -5.46 -12.02 -18.17
N SER A 151 -5.70 -11.37 -17.02
CA SER A 151 -6.98 -11.45 -16.31
C SER A 151 -8.07 -10.62 -17.00
N GLU A 152 -9.34 -10.84 -16.62
CA GLU A 152 -10.49 -10.07 -17.13
C GLU A 152 -10.32 -8.55 -16.94
N LEU A 153 -9.67 -8.15 -15.86
CA LEU A 153 -9.50 -6.76 -15.47
C LEU A 153 -8.17 -6.15 -15.96
N ASN A 154 -7.22 -6.95 -16.44
CA ASN A 154 -5.92 -6.47 -16.92
C ASN A 154 -5.43 -7.30 -18.11
N ASN A 155 -5.77 -6.86 -19.33
CA ASN A 155 -5.44 -7.53 -20.59
C ASN A 155 -5.33 -6.51 -21.74
N GLU A 156 -5.05 -7.01 -22.95
CA GLU A 156 -4.86 -6.19 -24.17
C GLU A 156 -6.05 -5.26 -24.47
N ASP A 157 -7.29 -5.72 -24.24
CA ASP A 157 -8.50 -4.94 -24.52
C ASP A 157 -8.65 -3.74 -23.56
N LYS A 158 -8.08 -3.84 -22.36
CA LYS A 158 -8.15 -2.81 -21.31
C LYS A 158 -7.09 -1.71 -21.45
N VAL A 159 -6.09 -1.88 -22.32
CA VAL A 159 -4.96 -0.94 -22.45
C VAL A 159 -5.42 0.48 -22.77
N LYS A 160 -6.36 0.66 -23.73
CA LYS A 160 -6.85 2.00 -24.13
C LYS A 160 -7.68 2.67 -23.03
N GLU A 161 -8.52 1.89 -22.36
CA GLU A 161 -9.31 2.34 -21.21
C GLU A 161 -8.38 2.84 -20.10
N PHE A 162 -7.38 2.02 -19.76
CA PHE A 162 -6.39 2.33 -18.73
C PHE A 162 -5.54 3.56 -19.07
N ALA A 163 -5.08 3.69 -20.32
CA ALA A 163 -4.36 4.87 -20.77
C ALA A 163 -5.20 6.15 -20.64
N THR A 164 -6.51 6.06 -20.90
CA THR A 164 -7.46 7.18 -20.74
C THR A 164 -7.61 7.58 -19.26
N ILE A 165 -7.66 6.60 -18.35
CA ILE A 165 -7.67 6.83 -16.90
C ILE A 165 -6.41 7.58 -16.46
N ILE A 166 -5.23 7.11 -16.89
CA ILE A 166 -3.94 7.77 -16.57
C ILE A 166 -3.93 9.20 -17.10
N ALA A 167 -4.29 9.40 -18.38
CA ALA A 167 -4.26 10.72 -19.02
C ALA A 167 -5.14 11.74 -18.28
N ARG A 168 -6.29 11.31 -17.75
CA ARG A 168 -7.20 12.14 -16.94
C ARG A 168 -6.53 12.77 -15.72
N HIS A 169 -5.56 12.08 -15.12
CA HIS A 169 -4.89 12.51 -13.87
C HIS A 169 -3.44 12.94 -14.06
N ALA A 170 -2.79 12.56 -15.17
CA ALA A 170 -1.36 12.74 -15.40
C ALA A 170 -0.88 14.19 -15.23
N HIS A 171 -1.68 15.18 -15.63
CA HIS A 171 -1.33 16.60 -15.49
C HIS A 171 -1.19 17.08 -14.03
N ARG A 172 -1.73 16.32 -13.05
CA ARG A 172 -1.62 16.58 -11.61
C ARG A 172 -0.51 15.77 -10.95
N LEU A 173 0.10 14.83 -11.67
CA LEU A 173 1.01 13.82 -11.12
C LEU A 173 2.46 14.07 -11.58
N ARG A 174 3.42 13.72 -10.73
CA ARG A 174 4.86 13.77 -11.10
C ARG A 174 5.43 12.43 -11.53
N GLY A 175 4.75 11.35 -11.18
CA GLY A 175 5.16 9.99 -11.51
C GLY A 175 4.12 9.00 -11.01
N LEU A 176 4.08 7.84 -11.65
CA LEU A 176 3.26 6.70 -11.26
C LEU A 176 4.14 5.45 -11.25
N THR A 177 3.87 4.56 -10.30
CA THR A 177 4.49 3.23 -10.26
C THR A 177 3.37 2.21 -10.19
N MET A 178 3.45 1.20 -11.04
CA MET A 178 2.41 0.18 -11.17
C MET A 178 3.04 -1.19 -11.03
N TYR A 179 2.30 -2.09 -10.40
CA TYR A 179 2.74 -3.46 -10.17
C TYR A 179 1.60 -4.43 -10.48
N PRO A 180 1.55 -4.99 -11.69
CA PRO A 180 0.68 -6.12 -12.01
C PRO A 180 1.07 -7.32 -11.16
N ASP A 181 0.08 -7.94 -10.53
CA ASP A 181 0.31 -9.15 -9.77
C ASP A 181 0.85 -10.28 -10.67
N GLY A 182 1.70 -11.15 -10.12
CA GLY A 182 2.40 -12.18 -10.87
C GLY A 182 3.51 -11.69 -11.82
N ALA A 183 3.72 -10.38 -12.01
CA ALA A 183 4.74 -9.86 -12.93
C ALA A 183 6.19 -10.23 -12.55
N ARG A 184 6.42 -10.65 -11.31
CA ARG A 184 7.71 -11.16 -10.83
C ARG A 184 7.52 -12.45 -10.05
N ASN A 185 8.27 -13.48 -10.42
CA ASN A 185 8.29 -14.76 -9.71
C ASN A 185 8.88 -14.62 -8.30
N GLY A 186 8.35 -15.41 -7.37
CA GLY A 186 8.87 -15.52 -6.00
C GLY A 186 8.61 -14.28 -5.15
N GLN A 187 7.41 -13.71 -5.22
CA GLN A 187 7.01 -12.58 -4.39
C GLN A 187 7.20 -12.89 -2.90
N PRO A 188 7.77 -11.95 -2.11
CA PRO A 188 8.06 -12.20 -0.69
C PRO A 188 6.81 -12.20 0.19
N LEU A 189 5.72 -11.57 -0.27
CA LEU A 189 4.45 -11.48 0.45
C LEU A 189 3.35 -12.10 -0.39
N THR A 190 2.54 -12.96 0.20
CA THR A 190 1.35 -13.55 -0.44
C THR A 190 0.17 -13.39 0.49
N PRO A 191 -0.99 -12.86 0.05
CA PRO A 191 -2.16 -12.71 0.90
C PRO A 191 -2.65 -14.06 1.42
N VAL A 192 -3.11 -14.10 2.67
CA VAL A 192 -3.75 -15.28 3.26
C VAL A 192 -4.99 -14.85 4.07
N PRO A 193 -5.97 -15.75 4.28
CA PRO A 193 -7.10 -15.45 5.15
C PRO A 193 -6.67 -15.05 6.56
N TYR A 194 -7.27 -14.00 7.12
CA TYR A 194 -6.95 -13.48 8.45
C TYR A 194 -7.02 -14.56 9.54
N ASN A 195 -8.08 -15.38 9.52
CA ASN A 195 -8.29 -16.44 10.51
C ASN A 195 -7.18 -17.51 10.46
N LEU A 196 -6.67 -17.83 9.26
CA LEU A 196 -5.59 -18.79 9.09
C LEU A 196 -4.29 -18.27 9.70
N ALA A 197 -3.94 -17.00 9.43
CA ALA A 197 -2.73 -16.41 9.98
C ALA A 197 -2.78 -16.26 11.51
N THR A 198 -3.95 -15.98 12.07
CA THR A 198 -4.14 -15.86 13.52
C THR A 198 -3.91 -17.19 14.25
N GLN A 199 -4.26 -18.32 13.62
CA GLN A 199 -4.08 -19.66 14.22
C GLN A 199 -2.61 -20.10 14.30
N HIS A 200 -1.77 -19.58 13.40
CA HIS A 200 -0.36 -19.95 13.27
C HIS A 200 0.58 -18.76 13.54
N GLU A 201 0.12 -17.77 14.31
CA GLU A 201 0.90 -16.55 14.59
C GLU A 201 2.15 -16.92 15.41
N GLY A 202 3.33 -16.59 14.88
CA GLY A 202 4.63 -16.89 15.50
C GLY A 202 5.24 -18.24 15.12
N GLU A 203 4.54 -19.07 14.34
CA GLU A 203 5.10 -20.31 13.78
C GLU A 203 5.97 -20.02 12.55
N GLU A 204 7.07 -20.75 12.43
CA GLU A 204 7.99 -20.68 11.29
C GLU A 204 8.01 -22.03 10.56
N PHE A 205 7.85 -21.96 9.24
CA PHE A 205 7.77 -23.12 8.38
C PHE A 205 8.94 -23.12 7.39
N GLU A 206 9.57 -24.28 7.22
CA GLU A 206 10.53 -24.50 6.15
C GLU A 206 9.77 -24.86 4.86
N GLU A 207 9.99 -24.11 3.79
CA GLU A 207 9.46 -24.39 2.46
C GLU A 207 10.26 -25.53 1.82
N LYS A 208 10.04 -26.75 2.31
CA LYS A 208 10.34 -27.97 1.55
C LYS A 208 9.41 -27.98 0.34
N PHE A 209 9.86 -28.45 -0.82
CA PHE A 209 9.06 -28.62 -2.04
C PHE A 209 7.76 -29.40 -1.75
N MET A 210 6.74 -28.71 -1.22
CA MET A 210 5.42 -29.22 -0.89
C MET A 210 4.45 -28.12 -1.28
N ASP A 211 3.52 -28.52 -2.13
CA ASP A 211 2.54 -27.66 -2.77
C ASP A 211 1.57 -27.10 -1.72
N VAL A 212 1.39 -25.78 -1.71
CA VAL A 212 0.55 -25.03 -0.75
C VAL A 212 -0.91 -25.53 -0.75
N CYS A 213 -1.29 -26.27 -1.79
CA CYS A 213 -2.59 -26.95 -1.93
C CYS A 213 -2.89 -27.96 -0.81
N GLU A 214 -1.88 -28.55 -0.16
CA GLU A 214 -2.11 -29.55 0.89
C GLU A 214 -2.71 -28.97 2.19
N TYR A 215 -2.48 -27.68 2.47
CA TYR A 215 -3.03 -27.03 3.67
C TYR A 215 -4.36 -26.30 3.43
N SER A 216 -4.68 -25.93 2.18
CA SER A 216 -5.90 -25.17 1.87
C SER A 216 -7.12 -26.04 1.54
N GLY A 217 -6.95 -27.37 1.46
CA GLY A 217 -8.02 -28.31 1.11
C GLY A 217 -8.62 -28.09 -0.29
N LYS A 218 -8.01 -27.24 -1.12
CA LYS A 218 -8.44 -26.95 -2.48
C LYS A 218 -7.38 -27.46 -3.45
N SER A 219 -7.71 -28.55 -4.13
CA SER A 219 -6.94 -29.09 -5.25
C SER A 219 -7.03 -28.13 -6.45
N GLY A 220 -6.04 -27.28 -6.62
CA GLY A 220 -5.92 -26.42 -7.80
C GLY A 220 -4.49 -25.93 -7.95
N SER A 221 -3.81 -26.38 -9.00
CA SER A 221 -2.41 -26.01 -9.32
C SER A 221 -2.27 -24.50 -9.49
N CYS A 222 -1.58 -23.84 -8.56
CA CYS A 222 -1.15 -22.45 -8.71
C CYS A 222 0.22 -22.40 -9.38
N SER A 223 0.23 -22.70 -10.68
CA SER A 223 1.37 -22.45 -11.56
C SER A 223 0.85 -22.08 -12.94
N SER A 224 0.62 -20.78 -13.17
CA SER A 224 0.65 -20.08 -14.46
C SER A 224 0.61 -18.59 -14.18
#